data_AF-A0A3C0ES04-F1
#
_entry.id   AF-A0A3C0ES04-F1
#
_cell.length_a   1.000
_cell.length_b   1.000
_cell.length_c   1.000
_cell.angle_alpha   90.00
_cell.angle_beta   90.00
_cell.angle_gamma   90.00
#
_symmetry.space_group_name_H-M   'P 1'
#
loop_
_entity.id
_entity.type
_entity.pdbx_description
1 polymer ?
#
loop_
_entity_poly.entity_id
_entity_poly.type
_entity_poly.pdbx_seq_one_letter_code
_entity_poly.pdbx_strand_id
1 'polypeptide(L)'
;MAVWITGELKRLMGIDRISNCRIDDQEAILIEETCEKDYLREDWLVQTERDYYVPVFVLKPTTDDKEPYKRWPVALTPHSHNEHGRYIYSGISMNPEEEIEIKDVQLDVAL
;
A
#
# COMPACT_ATOMS: atom_id res chain seq x y z
N MET A 1 30.30 -12.72 -8.18
CA MET A 1 30.18 -11.36 -8.73
C MET A 1 28.74 -10.90 -8.55
N ALA A 2 28.37 -10.39 -7.37
CA ALA A 2 26.95 -10.10 -7.04
C ALA A 2 26.76 -8.76 -6.29
N VAL A 3 27.78 -7.92 -6.23
CA VAL A 3 27.81 -6.71 -5.39
C VAL A 3 27.43 -5.43 -6.15
N TRP A 4 27.25 -5.49 -7.48
CA TRP A 4 27.16 -4.28 -8.32
C TRP A 4 25.76 -3.96 -8.87
N ILE A 5 24.83 -4.92 -8.85
CA ILE A 5 23.51 -4.75 -9.49
C ILE A 5 22.65 -3.74 -8.73
N THR A 6 22.69 -3.76 -7.40
CA THR A 6 21.83 -2.91 -6.55
C THR A 6 22.24 -1.44 -6.57
N GLY A 7 23.54 -1.14 -6.56
CA GLY A 7 24.04 0.23 -6.62
C GLY A 7 23.78 0.89 -7.98
N GLU A 8 24.06 0.16 -9.07
CA GLU A 8 23.86 0.69 -10.42
C GLU A 8 22.37 0.85 -10.77
N LEU A 9 21.52 -0.10 -10.34
CA LEU A 9 20.08 0.02 -10.54
C LEU A 9 19.50 1.24 -9.79
N LYS A 10 19.89 1.46 -8.53
CA LYS A 10 19.47 2.64 -7.76
C LYS A 10 19.88 3.94 -8.44
N ARG A 11 21.10 3.99 -8.96
CA ARG A 11 21.63 5.13 -9.70
C ARG A 11 20.84 5.38 -10.99
N LEU A 12 20.58 4.35 -11.77
CA LEU A 12 19.83 4.44 -13.03
C LEU A 12 18.36 4.82 -12.80
N MET A 13 17.72 4.27 -11.76
CA MET A 13 16.36 4.62 -11.36
C MET A 13 16.28 5.99 -10.67
N GLY A 14 17.42 6.62 -10.35
CA GLY A 14 17.45 7.92 -9.68
C GLY A 14 16.96 7.90 -8.23
N ILE A 15 16.84 6.73 -7.60
CA ILE A 15 16.31 6.57 -6.23
C ILE A 15 17.12 7.40 -5.23
N ASP A 16 18.44 7.42 -5.37
CA ASP A 16 19.32 8.18 -4.47
C ASP A 16 19.05 9.70 -4.56
N ARG A 17 18.61 10.22 -5.71
CA ARG A 17 18.23 11.63 -5.85
C ARG A 17 16.93 11.92 -5.12
N ILE A 18 15.93 11.05 -5.28
CA ILE A 18 14.64 11.18 -4.60
C ILE A 18 14.84 11.10 -3.09
N SER A 19 15.62 10.14 -2.59
CA SER A 19 15.90 10.02 -1.15
C SER A 19 16.67 11.20 -0.57
N ASN A 20 17.44 11.93 -1.38
CA ASN A 20 18.15 13.14 -0.95
C ASN A 20 17.26 14.40 -0.99
N CYS A 21 16.10 14.34 -1.65
CA CYS A 21 15.05 15.35 -1.57
C CYS A 21 14.14 15.16 -0.34
N ARG A 22 14.55 14.29 0.59
CA ARG A 22 13.81 13.96 1.81
C ARG A 22 13.45 15.22 2.58
N ILE A 23 12.18 15.30 2.91
CA ILE A 23 11.63 16.26 3.86
C ILE A 23 11.86 15.72 5.28
N ASP A 24 12.28 16.59 6.20
CA ASP A 24 12.56 16.20 7.58
C ASP A 24 11.28 15.76 8.31
N ASP A 25 10.14 16.35 7.95
CA ASP A 25 8.82 16.10 8.52
C ASP A 25 7.92 15.39 7.50
N GLN A 26 8.18 14.10 7.23
CA GLN A 26 7.25 13.29 6.43
C GLN A 26 5.91 13.18 7.16
N GLU A 27 4.86 13.75 6.56
CA GLU A 27 3.51 13.70 7.10
C GLU A 27 2.73 12.51 6.50
N ALA A 28 1.91 11.86 7.33
CA ALA A 28 0.91 10.90 6.89
C ALA A 28 -0.46 11.36 7.40
N ILE A 29 -1.40 11.53 6.49
CA ILE A 29 -2.73 12.06 6.78
C ILE A 29 -3.75 10.94 6.58
N LEU A 30 -4.46 10.57 7.65
CA LEU A 30 -5.60 9.66 7.56
C LEU A 30 -6.78 10.40 6.94
N ILE A 31 -7.29 9.89 5.82
CA ILE A 31 -8.43 10.45 5.09
C ILE A 31 -9.72 9.80 5.56
N GLU A 32 -9.74 8.47 5.61
CA GLU A 32 -10.92 7.69 5.93
C GLU A 32 -10.53 6.39 6.64
N GLU A 33 -11.40 5.94 7.53
CA GLU A 33 -11.32 4.63 8.18
C GLU A 33 -12.65 3.90 7.99
N THR A 34 -12.59 2.64 7.55
CA THR A 34 -13.76 1.79 7.32
C THR A 34 -13.57 0.45 8.03
N CYS A 35 -14.48 0.11 8.94
CA CYS A 35 -14.53 -1.20 9.59
C CYS A 35 -15.21 -2.21 8.66
N GLU A 36 -14.44 -3.13 8.11
CA GLU A 36 -14.95 -4.30 7.40
C GLU A 36 -15.10 -5.49 8.37
N LYS A 37 -15.74 -6.57 7.90
CA LYS A 37 -16.01 -7.75 8.73
C LYS A 37 -14.74 -8.36 9.33
N ASP A 38 -13.68 -8.49 8.53
CA ASP A 38 -12.47 -9.23 8.88
C ASP A 38 -11.23 -8.33 9.05
N TYR A 39 -11.33 -7.06 8.66
CA TYR A 39 -10.22 -6.10 8.73
C TYR A 39 -10.71 -4.65 8.87
N LEU A 40 -9.84 -3.77 9.33
CA LEU A 40 -9.95 -2.33 9.26
C LEU A 40 -9.23 -1.85 8.00
N ARG A 41 -9.89 -1.04 7.18
CA ARG A 41 -9.27 -0.36 6.04
C ARG A 41 -9.09 1.12 6.36
N GLU A 42 -7.89 1.61 6.19
CA GLU A 42 -7.56 3.03 6.33
C GLU A 42 -7.06 3.58 4.99
N ASP A 43 -7.60 4.72 4.54
CA ASP A 43 -7.08 5.50 3.40
C ASP A 43 -6.14 6.58 3.93
N TRP A 44 -4.89 6.57 3.47
CA TRP A 44 -3.85 7.50 3.90
C TRP A 44 -3.28 8.27 2.71
N LEU A 45 -2.90 9.53 2.94
CA LEU A 45 -1.97 10.27 2.09
C LEU A 45 -0.61 10.36 2.77
N VAL A 46 0.42 9.79 2.14
CA VAL A 46 1.80 9.79 2.65
C VAL A 46 2.64 10.76 1.84
N GLN A 47 3.25 11.73 2.50
CA GLN A 47 4.13 12.69 1.85
C GLN A 47 5.49 12.06 1.52
N THR A 48 5.81 11.95 0.23
CA THR A 48 7.09 11.37 -0.23
C THR A 48 8.10 12.45 -0.62
N GLU A 49 7.63 13.59 -1.13
CA GLU A 49 8.42 14.77 -1.47
C GLU A 49 7.68 16.04 -1.03
N ARG A 50 8.37 17.19 -1.06
CA ARG A 50 7.73 18.48 -0.77
C ARG A 50 6.50 18.67 -1.66
N ASP A 51 5.35 18.88 -1.00
CA ASP A 51 4.04 19.07 -1.61
C ASP A 51 3.54 17.90 -2.49
N TYR A 52 4.14 16.71 -2.39
CA TYR A 52 3.71 15.52 -3.14
C TYR A 52 3.31 14.38 -2.19
N TYR A 53 2.09 13.87 -2.41
CA TYR A 53 1.46 12.88 -1.56
C TYR A 53 1.07 11.65 -2.36
N VAL A 54 1.47 10.49 -1.88
CA VAL A 54 1.10 9.18 -2.43
C VAL A 54 -0.04 8.60 -1.60
N PRO A 55 -1.19 8.29 -2.22
CA PRO A 55 -2.29 7.64 -1.52
C PRO A 55 -2.03 6.14 -1.32
N VAL A 56 -2.33 5.63 -0.13
CA VAL A 56 -2.10 4.23 0.24
C VAL A 56 -3.26 3.73 1.11
N PHE A 57 -3.76 2.53 0.82
CA PHE A 57 -4.63 1.81 1.73
C PHE A 57 -3.82 0.94 2.69
N VAL A 58 -4.17 0.97 3.98
CA VAL A 58 -3.63 0.07 5.00
C VAL A 58 -4.75 -0.85 5.48
N LEU A 59 -4.55 -2.16 5.33
CA LEU A 59 -5.47 -3.18 5.81
C LEU A 59 -4.92 -3.80 7.09
N LYS A 60 -5.64 -3.65 8.20
CA LYS A 60 -5.25 -4.21 9.51
C LYS A 60 -6.25 -5.29 9.88
N PRO A 61 -5.82 -6.51 10.25
CA PRO A 61 -6.75 -7.56 10.65
C PRO A 61 -7.54 -7.12 11.90
N THR A 62 -8.84 -7.42 11.93
CA THR A 62 -9.66 -7.20 13.12
C THR A 62 -9.34 -8.32 14.10
N THR A 63 -8.54 -8.04 15.12
CA THR A 63 -8.18 -9.03 16.14
C THR A 63 -9.12 -8.91 17.33
N ASP A 64 -9.52 -10.02 17.94
CA ASP A 64 -10.02 -9.99 19.31
C ASP A 64 -8.99 -9.29 20.21
N ASP A 65 -9.42 -8.32 21.01
CA ASP A 65 -8.64 -7.35 21.82
C ASP A 65 -7.55 -7.91 22.77
N LYS A 66 -7.24 -9.21 22.70
CA LYS A 66 -6.38 -9.91 23.66
C LYS A 66 -4.90 -9.67 23.45
N GLU A 67 -4.46 -9.13 22.31
CA GLU A 67 -3.03 -8.84 22.07
C GLU A 67 -2.79 -7.52 21.32
N PRO A 68 -2.93 -6.36 21.99
CA PRO A 68 -2.71 -5.03 21.39
C PRO A 68 -1.27 -4.77 20.90
N TYR A 69 -0.33 -5.69 21.15
CA TYR A 69 1.08 -5.59 20.76
C TYR A 69 1.53 -6.63 19.73
N LYS A 70 0.58 -7.38 19.13
CA LYS A 70 0.92 -8.39 18.13
C LYS A 70 1.48 -7.71 16.88
N ARG A 71 2.74 -8.00 16.57
CA ARG A 71 3.38 -7.58 15.31
C ARG A 71 2.95 -8.54 14.21
N TRP A 72 2.27 -8.01 13.20
CA TRP A 72 1.89 -8.77 12.02
C TRP A 72 2.98 -8.66 10.94
N PRO A 73 3.20 -9.71 10.13
CA PRO A 73 3.96 -9.55 8.90
C PRO A 73 3.27 -8.49 8.03
N VAL A 74 4.06 -7.62 7.40
CA VAL A 74 3.57 -6.57 6.51
C VAL A 74 3.89 -6.96 5.07
N ALA A 75 2.87 -6.94 4.21
CA ALA A 75 3.02 -7.10 2.76
C ALA A 75 2.83 -5.74 2.08
N LEU A 76 3.70 -5.43 1.10
CA LEU A 76 3.53 -4.30 0.19
C LEU A 76 2.98 -4.84 -1.13
N THR A 77 1.82 -4.37 -1.54
CA THR A 77 1.07 -4.87 -2.69
C THR A 77 0.90 -3.77 -3.75
N PRO A 78 1.95 -3.48 -4.56
CA PRO A 78 1.79 -2.58 -5.70
C PRO A 78 0.79 -3.16 -6.70
N HIS A 79 -0.09 -2.33 -7.25
CA HIS A 79 -1.11 -2.74 -8.21
C HIS A 79 -0.66 -2.52 -9.65
N SER A 80 -1.36 -3.16 -10.59
CA SER A 80 -1.15 -3.01 -12.03
C SER A 80 -1.81 -1.72 -12.58
N HIS A 81 -1.80 -1.52 -13.90
CA HIS A 81 -2.33 -0.30 -14.54
C HIS A 81 -3.87 -0.30 -14.73
N ASN A 82 -4.62 -0.97 -13.86
CA ASN A 82 -6.09 -0.99 -13.94
C ASN A 82 -6.69 0.35 -13.47
N GLU A 83 -7.80 0.76 -14.10
CA GLU A 83 -8.44 2.08 -13.92
C GLU A 83 -8.83 2.37 -12.46
N HIS A 84 -9.14 1.32 -11.70
CA HIS A 84 -9.50 1.39 -10.28
C HIS A 84 -8.50 0.65 -9.37
N GLY A 85 -7.24 0.52 -9.80
CA GLY A 85 -6.31 -0.48 -9.29
C GLY A 85 -6.16 -0.59 -7.77
N ARG A 86 -5.85 0.52 -7.09
CA ARG A 86 -5.72 0.47 -5.62
C ARG A 86 -7.03 0.14 -4.88
N TYR A 87 -8.18 0.45 -5.49
CA TYR A 87 -9.51 0.23 -4.91
C TYR A 87 -9.89 -1.25 -5.05
N ILE A 88 -9.71 -1.82 -6.23
CA ILE A 88 -9.96 -3.26 -6.49
C ILE A 88 -9.07 -4.12 -5.57
N TYR A 89 -7.77 -3.82 -5.50
CA TYR A 89 -6.84 -4.58 -4.63
C TYR A 89 -7.13 -4.42 -3.13
N SER A 90 -7.89 -3.40 -2.72
CA SER A 90 -8.34 -3.19 -1.33
C SER A 90 -9.79 -3.60 -1.09
N GLY A 91 -10.41 -4.30 -2.06
CA GLY A 91 -11.75 -4.85 -1.96
C GLY A 91 -12.88 -3.85 -2.18
N ILE A 92 -12.61 -2.72 -2.84
CA ILE A 92 -13.61 -1.69 -3.18
C ILE A 92 -14.00 -1.84 -4.65
N SER A 93 -15.28 -2.09 -4.90
CA SER A 93 -15.90 -2.10 -6.24
C SER A 93 -16.89 -0.97 -6.39
N MET A 94 -16.88 -0.32 -7.56
CA MET A 94 -17.85 0.68 -7.99
C MET A 94 -18.90 0.09 -8.95
N ASN A 95 -18.64 -1.09 -9.51
CA ASN A 95 -19.56 -1.79 -10.41
C ASN A 95 -19.46 -3.33 -10.27
N PRO A 96 -20.40 -4.10 -10.85
CA PRO A 96 -20.39 -5.56 -10.76
C PRO A 96 -19.23 -6.27 -11.47
N GLU A 97 -18.60 -5.66 -12.47
CA GLU A 97 -17.45 -6.27 -13.17
C GLU A 97 -16.22 -6.26 -12.24
N GLU A 98 -16.03 -5.19 -11.48
CA GLU A 98 -14.97 -5.08 -10.48
C GLU A 98 -15.17 -6.06 -9.31
N GLU A 99 -16.41 -6.37 -8.92
CA GLU A 99 -16.66 -7.41 -7.90
C GLU A 99 -16.14 -8.80 -8.34
N ILE A 100 -16.15 -9.07 -9.64
CA ILE A 100 -15.59 -10.30 -10.20
C ILE A 100 -14.06 -10.23 -10.16
N GLU A 101 -13.48 -9.11 -10.59
CA GLU A 101 -12.03 -8.89 -10.55
C GLU A 101 -11.47 -8.98 -9.11
N ILE A 102 -12.15 -8.43 -8.11
CA ILE A 102 -11.77 -8.54 -6.70
C ILE A 102 -11.70 -10.01 -6.27
N LYS A 103 -12.69 -10.82 -6.65
CA LYS A 103 -12.72 -12.26 -6.31
C LYS A 103 -11.58 -13.01 -6.97
N ASP A 104 -11.24 -12.66 -8.20
CA ASP A 104 -10.11 -13.27 -8.91
C ASP A 104 -8.77 -12.86 -8.27
N VAL A 105 -8.58 -11.58 -7.93
CA VAL A 105 -7.35 -11.07 -7.27
C VAL A 105 -7.20 -11.62 -5.85
N GLN A 106 -8.29 -11.86 -5.12
CA GLN A 106 -8.23 -12.49 -3.79
C GLN A 106 -7.59 -13.88 -3.82
N LEU A 107 -7.70 -14.61 -4.94
CA LEU A 107 -7.02 -15.90 -5.12
C LEU A 107 -5.49 -15.75 -5.25
N ASP A 108 -5.01 -14.60 -5.74
CA ASP A 108 -3.58 -14.35 -5.96
C ASP A 108 -2.83 -13.91 -4.68
N VAL A 109 -3.53 -13.28 -3.72
CA VAL A 109 -2.95 -12.85 -2.44
C VAL A 109 -3.03 -13.93 -1.36
N ALA A 110 -3.92 -14.92 -1.52
CA ALA A 110 -4.14 -16.02 -0.59
C ALA A 110 -3.62 -17.36 -1.15
N LEU A 111 -2.29 -17.56 -1.16
CA LEU A 111 -1.63 -18.87 -1.28
C LEU A 111 -0.49 -19.02 -0.26
#